data_AF-A0A7V9NSD3-F1
#
_entry.id   AF-A0A7V9NSD3-F1
#
_cell.length_a   1.000
_cell.length_b   1.000
_cell.length_c   1.000
_cell.angle_alpha   90.00
_cell.angle_beta   90.00
_cell.angle_gamma   90.00
#
_symmetry.space_group_name_H-M   'P 1'
#
loop_
_entity.id
_entity.type
_entity.pdbx_description
1 polymer ?
#
loop_
_entity_poly.entity_id
_entity_poly.type
_entity_poly.pdbx_seq_one_letter_code
_entity_poly.pdbx_strand_id
1 'polypeptide(L)'
;MTPSVRSLPATRFTALVGCRVPIQQAGMGWVSTPALAIAVSREGALGMIGADGLAAETLRGQLETVTAAIGPGDRVGVNFLVPFLDLAAFDVAAELAAVVECFYGEPGPALVARAHDAEALMSWQVGCLDEALAAAEAGCDWWSCKEPRRADTSEAAKRFFHSSHRCAALSMSPSSRRAASAVGRRWRPRSRAGRMPFASEPCCWPLRRQTPVPTMSPP
;
A
#
# COMPACT_ATOMS: atom_id res chain seq x y z
N MET A 1 -35.06 6.34 -4.28
CA MET A 1 -34.06 7.44 -4.13
C MET A 1 -32.95 6.92 -3.25
N THR A 2 -31.84 6.49 -3.86
CA THR A 2 -30.60 6.19 -3.12
C THR A 2 -30.18 7.47 -2.40
N PRO A 3 -29.83 7.42 -1.11
CA PRO A 3 -29.35 8.62 -0.42
C PRO A 3 -28.12 9.12 -1.18
N SER A 4 -28.24 10.31 -1.76
CA SER A 4 -27.10 11.03 -2.36
C SER A 4 -26.01 11.08 -1.30
N VAL A 5 -24.84 10.53 -1.62
CA VAL A 5 -23.64 10.62 -0.77
C VAL A 5 -23.46 12.10 -0.46
N ARG A 6 -23.88 12.52 0.74
CA ARG A 6 -23.75 13.90 1.22
C ARG A 6 -22.30 14.28 0.96
N SER A 7 -22.08 15.43 0.32
CA SER A 7 -20.75 15.93 -0.04
C SER A 7 -19.85 15.90 1.20
N LEU A 8 -18.98 14.89 1.29
CA LEU A 8 -17.97 14.83 2.32
C LEU A 8 -17.01 16.02 2.09
N PRO A 9 -16.53 16.67 3.16
CA PRO A 9 -15.55 17.73 3.00
C PRO A 9 -14.28 17.19 2.34
N ALA A 10 -13.66 18.00 1.49
CA ALA A 10 -12.39 17.64 0.86
C ALA A 10 -11.32 17.36 1.93
N THR A 11 -10.60 16.27 1.77
CA THR A 11 -9.48 15.83 2.62
C THR A 11 -8.16 15.95 1.86
N ARG A 12 -7.03 15.84 2.58
CA ARG A 12 -5.71 15.74 1.95
C ARG A 12 -5.64 14.55 0.97
N PHE A 13 -6.26 13.43 1.32
CA PHE A 13 -6.28 12.23 0.48
C PHE A 13 -7.08 12.45 -0.81
N THR A 14 -8.29 13.01 -0.71
CA THR A 14 -9.12 13.27 -1.90
C THR A 14 -8.50 14.32 -2.81
N ALA A 15 -7.82 15.34 -2.24
CA ALA A 15 -7.10 16.34 -3.03
C ALA A 15 -5.88 15.74 -3.75
N LEU A 16 -5.15 14.84 -3.07
CA LEU A 16 -3.98 14.15 -3.63
C LEU A 16 -4.36 13.18 -4.74
N VAL A 17 -5.30 12.27 -4.47
CA VAL A 17 -5.71 11.21 -5.41
C VAL A 17 -6.66 11.75 -6.50
N GLY A 18 -7.38 12.83 -6.22
CA GLY A 18 -8.40 13.39 -7.10
C GLY A 18 -9.71 12.60 -7.12
N CYS A 19 -9.98 11.80 -6.08
CA CYS A 19 -11.26 11.11 -5.87
C CYS A 19 -12.24 11.98 -5.04
N ARG A 20 -13.53 11.63 -5.03
CA ARG A 20 -14.59 12.40 -4.34
C ARG A 20 -14.75 12.00 -2.88
N VAL A 21 -14.44 10.76 -2.55
CA VAL A 21 -14.67 10.16 -1.23
C VAL A 21 -13.35 9.63 -0.68
N PRO A 22 -13.00 9.92 0.60
CA PRO A 22 -11.74 9.48 1.21
C PRO A 22 -11.76 8.00 1.61
N ILE A 23 -12.13 7.13 0.67
CA ILE A 23 -12.19 5.69 0.84
C ILE A 23 -11.32 5.07 -0.25
N GLN A 24 -10.39 4.22 0.17
CA GLN A 24 -9.63 3.33 -0.71
C GLN A 24 -10.12 1.91 -0.44
N GLN A 25 -10.67 1.26 -1.46
CA GLN A 25 -10.96 -0.18 -1.38
C GLN A 25 -9.63 -0.94 -1.36
N ALA A 26 -9.45 -1.86 -0.41
CA ALA A 26 -8.17 -2.55 -0.25
C ALA A 26 -7.83 -3.43 -1.45
N GLY A 27 -6.64 -3.29 -2.03
CA GLY A 27 -6.14 -4.20 -3.06
C GLY A 27 -5.93 -5.61 -2.48
N MET A 28 -6.88 -6.48 -2.71
CA MET A 28 -6.91 -7.87 -2.25
C MET A 28 -6.85 -8.79 -3.46
N GLY A 29 -5.66 -9.18 -3.93
CA GLY A 29 -5.38 -10.12 -5.03
C GLY A 29 -6.59 -10.61 -5.84
N TRP A 30 -6.87 -11.91 -5.78
CA TRP A 30 -7.95 -12.61 -6.50
C TRP A 30 -9.37 -12.09 -6.23
N VAL A 31 -9.58 -11.20 -5.26
CA VAL A 31 -10.89 -10.63 -4.89
C VAL A 31 -11.11 -9.28 -5.56
N SER A 32 -10.06 -8.48 -5.69
CA SER A 32 -10.09 -7.11 -6.20
C SER A 32 -10.02 -7.11 -7.73
N THR A 33 -11.11 -7.57 -8.33
CA THR A 33 -11.29 -7.68 -9.78
C THR A 33 -11.58 -6.32 -10.42
N PRO A 34 -11.38 -6.18 -11.75
CA PRO A 34 -11.81 -5.01 -12.51
C PRO A 34 -13.24 -4.55 -12.20
N ALA A 35 -14.19 -5.48 -12.10
CA ALA A 35 -15.60 -5.15 -11.83
C ALA A 35 -15.80 -4.47 -10.47
N LEU A 36 -15.10 -4.95 -9.43
CA LEU A 36 -15.14 -4.33 -8.10
C LEU A 36 -14.49 -2.94 -8.12
N ALA A 37 -13.31 -2.82 -8.73
CA ALA A 37 -12.61 -1.55 -8.85
C ALA A 37 -13.46 -0.49 -9.56
N ILE A 38 -14.11 -0.84 -10.68
CA ILE A 38 -15.03 0.03 -11.42
C ILE A 38 -16.21 0.47 -10.55
N ALA A 39 -16.85 -0.47 -9.85
CA ALA A 39 -18.01 -0.17 -9.01
C ALA A 39 -17.66 0.83 -7.89
N VAL A 40 -16.53 0.61 -7.21
CA VAL A 40 -16.04 1.52 -6.15
C VAL A 40 -15.67 2.88 -6.72
N SER A 41 -14.99 2.89 -7.87
CA SER A 41 -14.52 4.12 -8.51
C SER A 41 -15.67 5.04 -8.94
N ARG A 42 -16.75 4.46 -9.49
CA ARG A 42 -17.96 5.19 -9.88
C ARG A 42 -18.71 5.81 -8.69
N GLU A 43 -18.61 5.21 -7.51
CA GLU A 43 -19.12 5.80 -6.26
C GLU A 43 -18.21 6.92 -5.72
N GLY A 44 -17.11 7.23 -6.41
CA GLY A 44 -16.21 8.34 -6.12
C GLY A 44 -15.08 8.02 -5.15
N ALA A 45 -14.95 6.76 -4.75
CA ALA A 45 -13.82 6.27 -3.97
C ALA A 45 -12.66 5.84 -4.87
N LEU A 46 -11.51 5.49 -4.28
CA LEU A 46 -10.40 4.85 -5.00
C LEU A 46 -10.64 3.34 -5.07
N GLY A 47 -10.95 2.83 -6.26
CA GLY A 47 -11.03 1.39 -6.53
C GLY A 47 -9.65 0.80 -6.78
N MET A 48 -9.37 -0.40 -6.28
CA MET A 48 -8.05 -1.03 -6.44
C MET A 48 -8.16 -2.39 -7.15
N ILE A 49 -7.18 -2.71 -7.98
CA ILE A 49 -6.99 -4.04 -8.57
C ILE A 49 -5.84 -4.74 -7.87
N GLY A 50 -5.97 -6.02 -7.55
CA GLY A 50 -4.85 -6.83 -7.03
C GLY A 50 -4.06 -7.46 -8.17
N ALA A 51 -2.78 -7.11 -8.31
CA ALA A 51 -1.92 -7.61 -9.40
C ALA A 51 -1.01 -8.78 -8.98
N ASP A 52 -1.40 -9.52 -7.93
CA ASP A 52 -0.61 -10.60 -7.34
C ASP A 52 -0.31 -11.72 -8.34
N GLY A 53 0.90 -11.71 -8.90
CA GLY A 53 1.36 -12.69 -9.89
C GLY A 53 0.74 -12.53 -11.29
N LEU A 54 0.16 -11.38 -11.61
CA LEU A 54 -0.31 -11.09 -12.96
C LEU A 54 0.86 -10.72 -13.88
N ALA A 55 0.86 -11.28 -15.10
CA ALA A 55 1.76 -10.84 -16.15
C ALA A 55 1.35 -9.47 -16.69
N ALA A 56 2.33 -8.70 -17.19
CA ALA A 56 2.14 -7.35 -17.72
C ALA A 56 1.00 -7.23 -18.74
N GLU A 57 0.92 -8.16 -19.70
CA GLU A 57 -0.10 -8.17 -20.75
C GLU A 57 -1.52 -8.37 -20.18
N THR A 58 -1.66 -9.27 -19.20
CA THR A 58 -2.95 -9.51 -18.55
C THR A 58 -3.40 -8.29 -17.76
N LEU A 59 -2.48 -7.64 -17.04
CA LEU A 59 -2.78 -6.44 -16.29
C LEU A 59 -3.12 -5.26 -17.22
N ARG A 60 -2.42 -5.11 -18.35
CA ARG A 60 -2.72 -4.11 -19.37
C ARG A 60 -4.16 -4.22 -19.87
N GLY A 61 -4.57 -5.40 -20.33
CA GLY A 61 -5.93 -5.61 -20.80
C GLY A 61 -7.00 -5.37 -19.73
N GLN A 62 -6.70 -5.70 -18.47
CA GLN A 62 -7.58 -5.36 -17.34
C GLN A 62 -7.71 -3.85 -17.13
N LEU A 63 -6.59 -3.13 -17.11
CA LEU A 63 -6.58 -1.69 -16.90
C LEU A 63 -7.22 -0.92 -18.07
N GLU A 64 -6.97 -1.33 -19.31
CA GLU A 64 -7.65 -0.76 -20.48
C GLU A 64 -9.17 -0.93 -20.40
N THR A 65 -9.65 -2.10 -19.98
CA THR A 65 -11.08 -2.35 -19.74
C THR A 65 -11.64 -1.44 -18.66
N VAL A 66 -10.90 -1.26 -17.56
CA VAL A 66 -11.31 -0.41 -16.43
C VAL A 66 -11.34 1.05 -16.84
N THR A 67 -10.29 1.56 -17.47
CA THR A 67 -10.17 2.94 -17.93
C THR A 67 -11.25 3.29 -18.95
N ALA A 68 -11.63 2.35 -19.83
CA ALA A 68 -12.74 2.54 -20.75
C ALA A 68 -14.12 2.58 -20.06
N ALA A 69 -14.25 2.00 -18.87
CA ALA A 69 -15.52 1.88 -18.15
C ALA A 69 -15.77 2.99 -17.11
N ILE A 70 -14.72 3.61 -16.57
CA ILE A 70 -14.84 4.66 -15.55
C ILE A 70 -14.96 6.05 -16.18
N GLY A 71 -15.59 6.99 -15.45
CA GLY A 71 -15.84 8.33 -15.95
C GLY A 71 -14.71 9.33 -15.66
N PRO A 72 -14.80 10.56 -16.20
CA PRO A 72 -13.88 11.63 -15.84
C PRO A 72 -13.88 11.90 -14.33
N GLY A 73 -12.70 11.85 -13.71
CA GLY A 73 -12.53 12.07 -12.27
C GLY A 73 -12.73 10.83 -11.40
N ASP A 74 -13.10 9.69 -11.98
CA ASP A 74 -13.03 8.40 -11.30
C ASP A 74 -11.56 7.93 -11.30
N ARG A 75 -11.14 7.28 -10.21
CA ARG A 75 -9.74 6.89 -9.97
C ARG A 75 -9.64 5.42 -9.64
N VAL A 76 -8.66 4.76 -10.25
CA VAL A 76 -8.31 3.38 -9.97
C VAL A 76 -6.83 3.25 -9.70
N GLY A 77 -6.48 2.30 -8.85
CA GLY A 77 -5.10 1.95 -8.54
C GLY A 77 -4.84 0.46 -8.59
N VAL A 78 -3.58 0.09 -8.45
CA VAL A 78 -3.13 -1.31 -8.49
C VAL A 78 -2.28 -1.60 -7.26
N ASN A 79 -2.56 -2.73 -6.61
CA ASN A 79 -1.78 -3.22 -5.48
C ASN A 79 -0.86 -4.37 -5.91
N PHE A 80 0.38 -4.34 -5.43
CA PHE A 80 1.40 -5.37 -5.64
C PHE A 80 1.95 -5.88 -4.31
N LEU A 81 2.06 -7.20 -4.18
CA LEU A 81 2.95 -7.82 -3.20
C LEU A 81 4.38 -7.86 -3.75
N VAL A 82 5.30 -7.13 -3.12
CA VAL A 82 6.71 -7.01 -3.54
C VAL A 82 7.38 -8.37 -3.82
N PRO A 83 7.17 -9.45 -3.03
CA PRO A 83 7.76 -10.75 -3.32
C PRO A 83 7.34 -11.39 -4.66
N PHE A 84 6.22 -10.94 -5.25
CA PHE A 84 5.66 -11.45 -6.50
C PHE A 84 5.54 -10.37 -7.59
N LEU A 85 6.13 -9.20 -7.33
CA LEU A 85 6.06 -8.07 -8.24
C LEU A 85 6.85 -8.38 -9.51
N ASP A 86 6.17 -8.29 -10.65
CA ASP A 86 6.79 -8.21 -11.97
C ASP A 86 6.98 -6.73 -12.32
N LEU A 87 8.21 -6.32 -12.61
CA LEU A 87 8.53 -4.93 -12.93
C LEU A 87 7.81 -4.45 -14.20
N ALA A 88 7.62 -5.31 -15.20
CA ALA A 88 6.89 -4.93 -16.41
C ALA A 88 5.41 -4.70 -16.10
N ALA A 89 4.82 -5.50 -15.20
CA ALA A 89 3.45 -5.28 -14.75
C ALA A 89 3.32 -4.02 -13.89
N PHE A 90 4.31 -3.73 -13.04
CA PHE A 90 4.39 -2.48 -12.29
C PHE A 90 4.43 -1.27 -13.22
N ASP A 91 5.29 -1.29 -14.25
CA ASP A 91 5.43 -0.20 -15.21
C ASP A 91 4.11 0.04 -15.98
N VAL A 92 3.41 -1.03 -16.38
CA VAL A 92 2.06 -0.94 -16.97
C VAL A 92 1.04 -0.33 -16.01
N ALA A 93 1.08 -0.71 -14.73
CA ALA A 93 0.18 -0.14 -13.73
C ALA A 93 0.43 1.35 -13.52
N ALA A 94 1.71 1.76 -13.45
CA ALA A 94 2.08 3.15 -13.30
C ALA A 94 1.68 3.99 -14.52
N GLU A 95 1.72 3.43 -15.72
CA GLU A 95 1.29 4.11 -16.95
C GLU A 95 -0.23 4.31 -17.02
N LEU A 96 -1.03 3.33 -16.57
CA LEU A 96 -2.47 3.28 -16.84
C LEU A 96 -3.36 3.57 -15.62
N ALA A 97 -2.83 3.50 -14.40
CA ALA A 97 -3.58 3.72 -13.18
C ALA A 97 -3.14 5.01 -12.47
N ALA A 98 -4.03 5.60 -11.67
CA ALA A 98 -3.71 6.81 -10.92
C ALA A 98 -2.79 6.55 -9.72
N VAL A 99 -2.78 5.31 -9.23
CA VAL A 99 -2.11 4.93 -7.99
C VAL A 99 -1.50 3.54 -8.13
N VAL A 100 -0.27 3.39 -7.66
CA VAL A 100 0.34 2.08 -7.39
C VAL A 100 0.60 1.95 -5.89
N GLU A 101 0.26 0.79 -5.32
CA GLU A 101 0.47 0.49 -3.91
C GLU A 101 1.29 -0.79 -3.73
N CYS A 102 2.31 -0.76 -2.88
CA CYS A 102 3.12 -1.93 -2.57
C CYS A 102 2.93 -2.44 -1.13
N PHE A 103 3.11 -3.74 -0.95
CA PHE A 103 3.07 -4.40 0.35
C PHE A 103 4.03 -5.61 0.47
N TYR A 104 4.28 -6.05 1.70
CA TYR A 104 5.17 -7.17 2.08
C TYR A 104 6.63 -7.05 1.62
N GLY A 105 7.09 -5.84 1.33
CA GLY A 105 8.48 -5.52 1.04
C GLY A 105 8.92 -4.24 1.72
N GLU A 106 10.22 -4.00 1.68
CA GLU A 106 10.80 -2.74 2.16
C GLU A 106 10.54 -1.63 1.14
N PRO A 107 10.11 -0.44 1.58
CA PRO A 107 9.96 0.72 0.69
C PRO A 107 11.26 1.03 -0.05
N GLY A 108 11.20 1.02 -1.38
CA GLY A 108 12.36 1.21 -2.24
C GLY A 108 12.24 2.49 -3.07
N PRO A 109 13.16 3.46 -2.95
CA PRO A 109 13.13 4.71 -3.73
C PRO A 109 13.06 4.49 -5.25
N ALA A 110 13.63 3.38 -5.74
CA ALA A 110 13.60 3.05 -7.17
C ALA A 110 12.20 2.70 -7.69
N LEU A 111 11.34 2.06 -6.89
CA LEU A 111 9.95 1.78 -7.28
C LEU A 111 9.11 3.07 -7.21
N VAL A 112 9.37 3.90 -6.21
CA VAL A 112 8.72 5.21 -6.08
C VAL A 112 9.04 6.09 -7.28
N ALA A 113 10.33 6.22 -7.63
CA ALA A 113 10.77 6.97 -8.80
C ALA A 113 10.12 6.46 -10.09
N ARG A 114 10.05 5.14 -10.29
CA ARG A 114 9.36 4.54 -11.45
C ARG A 114 7.88 4.93 -11.55
N ALA A 115 7.17 4.93 -10.42
CA ALA A 115 5.77 5.36 -10.40
C ALA A 115 5.64 6.86 -10.75
N HIS A 116 6.48 7.70 -10.14
CA HIS A 116 6.49 9.15 -10.36
C HIS A 116 6.92 9.54 -11.78
N ASP A 117 7.87 8.82 -12.38
CA ASP A 117 8.30 9.01 -13.78
C ASP A 117 7.14 8.77 -14.78
N ALA A 118 6.15 7.96 -14.39
CA ALA A 118 4.91 7.72 -15.13
C ALA A 118 3.71 8.56 -14.62
N GLU A 119 3.97 9.54 -13.74
CA GLU A 119 2.96 10.41 -13.12
C GLU A 119 1.93 9.71 -12.22
N ALA A 120 2.15 8.43 -11.87
CA ALA A 120 1.34 7.72 -10.90
C ALA A 120 1.73 8.05 -9.46
N LEU A 121 0.74 8.11 -8.58
CA LEU A 121 0.99 8.25 -7.15
C LEU A 121 1.42 6.91 -6.54
N MET A 122 2.28 6.98 -5.53
CA MET A 122 2.83 5.82 -4.86
C MET A 122 2.40 5.74 -3.39
N SER A 123 1.82 4.59 -3.02
CA SER A 123 1.46 4.25 -1.64
C SER A 123 2.23 3.02 -1.15
N TRP A 124 2.50 2.96 0.15
CA TRP A 124 3.04 1.75 0.79
C TRP A 124 2.18 1.30 1.97
N GLN A 125 1.86 0.01 2.03
CA GLN A 125 1.19 -0.58 3.19
C GLN A 125 2.22 -0.86 4.29
N VAL A 126 1.99 -0.32 5.49
CA VAL A 126 2.93 -0.39 6.62
C VAL A 126 2.27 -1.01 7.86
N GLY A 127 3.04 -1.75 8.65
CA GLY A 127 2.59 -2.39 9.89
C GLY A 127 3.16 -1.79 11.17
N CYS A 128 4.17 -0.91 11.06
CA CYS A 128 4.80 -0.26 12.20
C CYS A 128 5.33 1.14 11.85
N LEU A 129 5.82 1.86 12.87
CA LEU A 129 6.38 3.21 12.71
C LEU A 129 7.64 3.20 11.81
N ASP A 130 8.55 2.24 12.01
CA ASP A 130 9.79 2.19 11.22
C ASP A 130 9.50 2.02 9.73
N GLU A 131 8.53 1.18 9.38
CA GLU A 131 8.08 1.01 7.98
C GLU A 131 7.40 2.27 7.44
N ALA A 132 6.65 3.00 8.27
CA ALA A 132 6.05 4.27 7.88
C ALA A 132 7.11 5.34 7.60
N LEU A 133 8.15 5.42 8.44
CA LEU A 133 9.28 6.32 8.23
C LEU A 133 10.06 5.95 6.97
N ALA A 134 10.33 4.66 6.76
CA ALA A 134 10.99 4.18 5.54
C ALA A 134 10.17 4.49 4.28
N ALA A 135 8.85 4.37 4.32
CA ALA A 135 7.98 4.72 3.20
C ALA A 135 8.02 6.21 2.88
N ALA A 136 8.03 7.06 3.90
CA ALA A 136 8.18 8.51 3.75
C ALA A 136 9.56 8.89 3.19
N GLU A 137 10.64 8.29 3.70
CA GLU A 137 12.01 8.50 3.24
C GLU A 137 12.22 8.02 1.79
N ALA A 138 11.54 6.94 1.39
CA ALA A 138 11.55 6.46 0.02
C ALA A 138 10.82 7.40 -0.96
N GLY A 139 10.01 8.33 -0.45
CA GLY A 139 9.27 9.31 -1.24
C GLY A 139 7.83 8.93 -1.57
N CYS A 140 7.21 7.97 -0.86
CA CYS A 140 5.81 7.64 -1.11
C CYS A 140 4.90 8.85 -0.83
N ASP A 141 3.87 9.04 -1.65
CA ASP A 141 2.90 10.13 -1.51
C ASP A 141 2.03 9.97 -0.25
N TRP A 142 1.75 8.72 0.12
CA TRP A 142 1.20 8.35 1.43
C TRP A 142 1.55 6.90 1.82
N TRP A 143 1.15 6.50 3.02
CA TRP A 143 1.20 5.12 3.49
C TRP A 143 -0.14 4.72 4.13
N SER A 144 -0.49 3.45 4.01
CA SER A 144 -1.69 2.87 4.62
C SER A 144 -1.30 1.95 5.78
N CYS A 145 -1.82 2.24 6.98
CA CYS A 145 -1.48 1.47 8.18
C CYS A 145 -2.40 0.25 8.32
N LYS A 146 -1.83 -0.95 8.25
CA LYS A 146 -2.57 -2.21 8.41
C LYS A 146 -2.43 -2.72 9.84
N GLU A 147 -3.25 -2.14 10.73
CA GLU A 147 -3.23 -2.28 12.19
C GLU A 147 -1.91 -1.82 12.85
N PRO A 148 -1.95 -1.11 13.98
CA PRO A 148 -0.74 -0.83 14.76
C PRO A 148 -0.25 -2.13 15.42
N ARG A 149 0.57 -2.88 14.70
CA ARG A 149 1.22 -4.08 15.22
C ARG A 149 2.42 -3.67 16.08
N ARG A 150 2.58 -4.29 17.27
CA ARG A 150 3.80 -4.11 18.07
C ARG A 150 5.03 -4.45 17.21
N ALA A 151 6.08 -3.65 17.35
CA ALA A 151 7.27 -3.67 16.49
C ALA A 151 8.00 -5.02 16.35
N ASP A 152 7.74 -6.01 17.21
CA ASP A 152 8.36 -7.35 17.11
C ASP A 152 7.69 -8.28 16.08
N THR A 153 6.52 -7.91 15.55
CA THR A 153 5.71 -8.80 14.69
C THR A 153 5.89 -8.58 13.18
N SER A 154 6.56 -7.52 12.72
CA SER A 154 6.76 -7.28 11.28
C SER A 154 7.64 -8.37 10.65
N GLU A 155 8.75 -8.71 11.29
CA GLU A 155 9.61 -9.84 10.93
C GLU A 155 8.88 -11.17 11.08
N ALA A 156 8.05 -11.35 12.12
CA ALA A 156 7.32 -12.59 12.36
C ALA A 156 6.22 -12.84 11.31
N ALA A 157 5.52 -11.80 10.83
CA ALA A 157 4.52 -11.90 9.77
C ALA A 157 5.17 -12.06 8.39
N LYS A 158 6.27 -11.35 8.10
CA LYS A 158 7.11 -11.57 6.92
C LYS A 158 7.64 -13.02 6.90
N ARG A 159 8.08 -13.56 8.05
CA ARG A 159 8.49 -14.96 8.24
C ARG A 159 7.33 -15.94 8.14
N PHE A 160 6.16 -15.61 8.68
CA PHE A 160 4.96 -16.44 8.59
C PHE A 160 4.51 -16.55 7.13
N PHE A 161 4.44 -15.44 6.40
CA PHE A 161 4.16 -15.43 4.97
C PHE A 161 5.19 -16.25 4.17
N HIS A 162 6.48 -16.09 4.49
CA HIS A 162 7.56 -16.88 3.89
C HIS A 162 7.43 -18.40 4.23
N SER A 163 6.93 -18.74 5.42
CA SER A 163 6.69 -20.12 5.86
C SER A 163 5.45 -20.75 5.21
N SER A 164 4.36 -20.01 5.11
CA SER A 164 3.10 -20.44 4.50
C SER A 164 3.26 -20.65 2.99
N HIS A 165 4.04 -19.80 2.31
CA HIS A 165 4.39 -20.02 0.91
C HIS A 165 5.46 -21.09 0.69
N ARG A 166 6.31 -21.41 1.66
CA ARG A 166 7.12 -22.65 1.62
C ARG A 166 6.24 -23.89 1.63
N CYS A 167 5.17 -23.90 2.43
CA CYS A 167 4.16 -24.96 2.39
C CYS A 167 3.40 -25.00 1.05
N ALA A 168 3.04 -23.86 0.48
CA ALA A 168 2.42 -23.80 -0.85
C ALA A 168 3.38 -24.23 -1.99
N ALA A 169 4.67 -23.93 -1.88
CA ALA A 169 5.70 -24.35 -2.86
C ALA A 169 5.97 -25.88 -2.82
N LEU A 170 5.68 -26.54 -1.71
CA LEU A 170 5.75 -28.01 -1.62
C LEU A 170 4.62 -28.70 -2.40
N SER A 171 3.51 -28.01 -2.68
CA SER A 171 2.44 -28.46 -3.58
C SER A 171 2.65 -28.13 -5.06
N MET A 172 3.76 -27.47 -5.43
CA MET A 172 4.05 -27.09 -6.82
C MET A 172 4.94 -28.13 -7.55
N SER A 173 4.92 -28.10 -8.88
CA SER A 173 5.63 -29.07 -9.73
C SER A 173 7.18 -29.01 -9.58
N PRO A 174 7.92 -30.06 -9.95
CA PRO A 174 9.39 -30.11 -9.78
C PRO A 174 10.17 -29.00 -10.49
N SER A 175 9.63 -28.40 -11.57
CA SER A 175 10.27 -27.30 -12.30
C SER A 175 10.20 -25.97 -11.54
N SER A 176 9.09 -25.70 -10.83
CA SER A 176 8.88 -24.47 -10.06
C SER A 176 9.66 -24.45 -8.73
N ARG A 177 10.02 -25.62 -8.18
CA ARG A 177 10.87 -25.74 -6.98
C ARG A 177 12.32 -25.26 -7.16
N ARG A 178 12.86 -25.31 -8.38
CA ARG A 178 14.25 -24.90 -8.67
C ARG A 178 14.42 -23.37 -8.71
N ALA A 179 13.39 -22.63 -9.12
CA ALA A 179 13.41 -21.17 -9.10
C ALA A 179 13.36 -20.61 -7.67
N ALA A 180 12.52 -21.19 -6.80
CA ALA A 180 12.37 -20.74 -5.41
C ALA A 180 13.62 -20.97 -4.52
N SER A 181 14.45 -21.96 -4.84
CA SER A 181 15.64 -22.32 -4.06
C SER A 181 16.88 -21.47 -4.37
N ALA A 182 16.87 -20.68 -5.45
CA ALA A 182 17.93 -19.72 -5.78
C ALA A 182 17.83 -18.42 -4.95
N VAL A 183 16.61 -18.00 -4.59
CA VAL A 183 16.33 -16.75 -3.86
C VAL A 183 16.72 -16.82 -2.39
N GLY A 184 16.64 -18.01 -1.76
CA GLY A 184 16.85 -18.18 -0.31
C GLY A 184 18.29 -18.08 0.20
N ARG A 185 19.32 -17.95 -0.66
CA ARG A 185 20.74 -18.02 -0.23
C ARG A 185 21.41 -16.68 0.06
N ARG A 186 20.78 -15.53 -0.22
CA ARG A 186 21.46 -14.22 -0.15
C ARG A 186 21.27 -13.43 1.15
N TRP A 187 20.56 -13.96 2.15
CA TRP A 187 20.26 -13.20 3.37
C TRP A 187 20.85 -13.82 4.64
N ARG A 188 21.79 -13.09 5.27
CA ARG A 188 22.21 -13.27 6.66
C ARG A 188 21.92 -11.97 7.40
N PRO A 189 21.13 -11.96 8.49
CA PRO A 189 20.92 -10.75 9.27
C PRO A 189 22.18 -10.37 10.04
N ARG A 190 22.59 -9.10 9.97
CA ARG A 190 23.57 -8.53 10.90
C ARG A 190 22.86 -8.27 12.23
N SER A 191 23.14 -9.08 13.24
CA SER A 191 22.69 -8.83 14.61
C SER A 191 23.63 -7.81 15.28
N ARG A 192 23.10 -6.65 15.66
CA ARG A 192 23.63 -5.89 16.80
C ARG A 192 22.66 -6.08 17.96
N ALA A 193 22.98 -7.08 18.79
CA ALA A 193 22.37 -7.25 20.10
C ALA A 193 22.95 -6.19 21.04
N GLY A 194 22.14 -5.19 21.39
CA GLY A 194 22.38 -4.31 22.55
C GLY A 194 21.27 -4.55 23.56
N ARG A 195 21.55 -5.31 24.62
CA ARG A 195 20.68 -5.41 25.80
C ARG A 195 20.78 -4.12 26.60
N MET A 196 19.65 -3.55 26.99
CA MET A 196 19.52 -2.62 28.13
C MET A 196 18.37 -3.11 29.03
N PRO A 197 18.47 -3.01 30.37
CA PRO A 197 17.56 -3.66 31.31
C PRO A 197 16.49 -2.72 31.93
N PHE A 198 15.32 -3.29 32.29
CA PHE A 198 14.30 -2.79 33.25
C PHE A 198 13.66 -1.41 32.94
N ALA A 199 12.44 -1.02 33.35
CA ALA A 199 11.45 -1.54 34.30
C ALA A 199 10.02 -1.19 33.80
N SER A 200 9.03 -1.90 34.32
CA SER A 200 7.60 -1.70 34.10
C SER A 200 7.06 -0.47 34.84
N GLU A 201 6.50 0.51 34.12
CA GLU A 201 5.46 1.44 34.61
C GLU A 201 4.72 2.12 33.43
N PRO A 202 3.41 2.39 33.52
CA PRO A 202 2.59 2.87 32.41
C PRO A 202 2.80 4.38 32.20
N CYS A 203 3.27 4.77 31.02
CA CYS A 203 3.45 6.18 30.68
C CYS A 203 2.08 6.80 30.31
N CYS A 204 1.34 7.23 31.33
CA CYS A 204 0.30 8.26 31.21
C CYS A 204 0.97 9.58 30.82
N TRP A 205 0.67 10.08 29.63
CA TRP A 205 1.14 11.39 29.18
C TRP A 205 0.31 12.50 29.85
N PRO A 206 0.93 13.49 30.53
CA PRO A 206 0.21 14.61 31.11
C PRO A 206 -0.18 15.66 30.05
N LEU A 207 -1.48 16.02 30.05
CA LEU A 207 -2.04 17.16 29.33
C LEU A 207 -1.27 18.46 29.67
N ARG A 208 -0.50 18.98 28.70
CA ARG A 208 0.00 20.37 28.78
C ARG A 208 -1.15 21.33 28.47
N ARG A 209 -1.35 22.27 29.40
CA ARG A 209 -2.27 23.40 29.34
C ARG A 209 -2.00 24.24 28.08
N GLN A 210 -3.04 24.49 27.30
CA GLN A 210 -3.04 25.49 26.23
C GLN A 210 -2.99 26.89 26.86
N THR A 211 -2.07 27.74 26.39
CA THR A 211 -2.05 29.18 26.68
C THR A 211 -3.12 29.89 25.85
N PRO A 212 -3.90 30.84 26.41
CA PRO A 212 -4.93 31.55 25.66
C PRO A 212 -4.35 32.58 24.68
N VAL A 213 -4.97 32.67 23.51
CA VAL A 213 -4.70 33.64 22.44
C VAL A 213 -5.31 35.01 22.84
N PRO A 214 -4.61 36.15 22.69
CA PRO A 214 -5.18 37.46 22.99
C PRO A 214 -6.16 37.90 21.88
N THR A 215 -7.34 38.34 22.29
CA THR A 215 -8.37 38.94 21.44
C THR A 215 -8.02 40.40 21.13
N MET A 216 -7.91 40.76 19.84
CA MET A 216 -7.97 42.15 19.38
C MET A 216 -9.41 42.52 19.05
N SER A 217 -9.91 43.63 19.62
CA SER A 217 -11.16 44.28 19.22
C SER A 217 -10.90 45.25 18.04
N PRO A 218 -11.81 45.36 17.07
CA PRO A 218 -11.67 46.32 15.97
C PRO A 218 -12.18 47.73 16.35
N PRO A 219 -11.76 48.79 15.62
CA PRO A 219 -12.30 50.14 15.75
C PRO A 219 -13.71 50.28 15.18
#